data_AF-A0A2E0V7M7-F1
#
_entry.id   AF-A0A2E0V7M7-F1
#
_cell.length_a   1.000
_cell.length_b   1.000
_cell.length_c   1.000
_cell.angle_alpha   90.00
_cell.angle_beta   90.00
_cell.angle_gamma   90.00
#
_symmetry.space_group_name_H-M   'P 1'
#
loop_
_entity.id
_entity.type
_entity.pdbx_description
1 polymer ?
#
loop_
_entity_poly.entity_id
_entity_poly.type
_entity_poly.pdbx_seq_one_letter_code
_entity_poly.pdbx_strand_id
1 'polypeptide(L)' 'MHLVSKEQESRPNHHLTNNNGTWWCQITIHQGPFSRRLRFSLKTGNLERARALRDQVFENLAPEARVA' A
#
# COMPACT_ATOMS: atom_id res chain seq x y z
N MET A 1 -9.08 -3.19 12.64
CA MET A 1 -7.81 -3.54 11.96
C MET A 1 -6.99 -2.27 11.81
N HIS A 2 -5.74 -2.21 12.26
CA HIS A 2 -4.95 -0.97 12.15
C HIS A 2 -3.94 -1.11 11.01
N LEU A 3 -4.09 -0.26 10.01
CA LEU A 3 -3.13 -0.18 8.92
C LEU A 3 -2.01 0.75 9.37
N VAL A 4 -0.87 0.19 9.75
CA VAL A 4 0.31 0.98 10.19
C VAL A 4 0.93 1.75 9.02
N SER A 5 0.58 1.36 7.80
CA SER A 5 0.89 2.03 6.55
C SER A 5 -0.05 3.21 6.22
N LYS A 6 -0.64 3.89 7.23
CA LYS A 6 -1.37 5.15 6.97
C LYS A 6 -0.39 6.11 6.29
N GLU A 7 -0.80 6.76 5.21
CA GLU A 7 0.02 7.75 4.49
C GLU A 7 0.64 8.71 5.49
N GLN A 8 1.93 8.53 5.76
CA GLN A 8 2.67 9.45 6.60
C GLN A 8 2.89 10.68 5.72
N GLU A 9 2.20 11.78 6.06
CA GLU A 9 2.25 13.07 5.35
C GLU A 9 3.69 13.52 5.03
N SER A 10 4.67 13.08 5.82
CA SER A 10 6.08 13.41 5.64
C SER A 10 6.76 12.71 4.44
N ARG A 11 6.27 11.55 3.98
CA ARG A 11 6.91 10.77 2.89
C ARG A 11 5.87 9.97 2.07
N PRO A 12 5.20 10.59 1.09
CA PRO A 12 4.14 9.93 0.30
C PRO A 12 4.59 8.66 -0.42
N ASN A 13 5.89 8.54 -0.75
CA ASN A 13 6.42 7.39 -1.49
C ASN A 13 7.04 6.30 -0.61
N HIS A 14 6.90 6.33 0.73
CA HIS A 14 7.65 5.36 1.57
C HIS A 14 7.24 3.89 1.34
N HIS A 15 6.04 3.66 0.83
CA HIS A 15 5.55 2.34 0.43
C HIS A 15 6.02 1.90 -0.96
N LEU A 16 6.51 2.84 -1.76
CA LEU A 16 6.86 2.64 -3.16
C LEU A 16 8.38 2.52 -3.30
N THR A 17 8.83 1.36 -3.77
CA THR A 17 10.22 1.12 -4.12
C THR A 17 10.35 0.94 -5.62
N ASN A 18 11.22 1.73 -6.26
CA ASN A 18 11.51 1.55 -7.67
C ASN A 18 12.61 0.49 -7.81
N ASN A 19 12.33 -0.57 -8.56
CA ASN A 19 13.29 -1.59 -8.94
C ASN A 19 13.42 -1.61 -10.46
N ASN A 20 14.51 -1.03 -10.98
CA ASN A 20 14.86 -0.97 -12.40
C ASN A 20 13.69 -0.52 -13.31
N GLY A 21 12.95 0.52 -12.91
CA GLY A 21 11.82 1.04 -13.68
C GLY A 21 10.49 0.34 -13.41
N THR A 22 10.40 -0.58 -12.44
CA THR A 22 9.13 -1.13 -11.95
C THR A 22 8.92 -0.71 -10.50
N TRP A 23 7.77 -0.11 -10.20
CA TRP A 23 7.38 0.23 -8.84
C TRP A 23 6.85 -1.00 -8.11
N TRP A 24 7.28 -1.15 -6.87
CA TRP A 24 6.86 -2.18 -5.92
C TRP A 24 6.19 -1.51 -4.73
N CYS A 25 5.09 -2.09 -4.28
CA CYS A 25 4.41 -1.67 -3.07
C CYS A 25 4.76 -2.63 -1.93
N GLN A 26 5.18 -2.08 -0.80
CA GLN A 26 5.37 -2.80 0.44
C GLN A 26 4.51 -2.18 1.54
N ILE A 27 3.65 -3.00 2.14
CA ILE A 27 2.72 -2.57 3.19
C ILE A 27 2.67 -3.59 4.32
N THR A 28 2.43 -3.11 5.54
CA THR A 28 2.26 -3.97 6.72
C THR A 28 0.90 -3.70 7.34
N ILE A 29 0.11 -4.77 7.48
CA ILE A 29 -1.23 -4.74 8.04
C ILE A 29 -1.18 -5.36 9.44
N HIS A 30 -1.63 -4.63 10.45
CA HIS A 30 -1.70 -5.12 11.83
C HIS A 30 -3.14 -5.47 12.17
N GLN A 31 -3.37 -6.75 12.46
CA GLN A 31 -4.65 -7.34 12.82
C GLN A 31 -4.56 -7.90 14.25
N GLY A 32 -4.63 -7.02 15.24
CA GLY A 32 -4.44 -7.38 16.65
C GLY A 32 -3.03 -7.92 16.90
N PRO A 33 -2.87 -9.14 17.44
CA PRO A 33 -1.54 -9.73 17.66
C PRO A 33 -0.86 -10.20 16.37
N PHE A 34 -1.59 -10.27 15.25
CA PHE A 34 -1.05 -10.73 13.97
C PHE A 34 -0.63 -9.56 13.09
N SER A 35 0.55 -9.66 12.49
CA SER A 35 1.04 -8.70 11.50
C SER A 35 1.27 -9.40 10.18
N ARG A 36 0.67 -8.89 9.10
CA ARG A 36 0.85 -9.40 7.73
C ARG A 36 1.60 -8.36 6.91
N ARG A 37 2.74 -8.74 6.36
CA ARG A 37 3.50 -7.92 5.43
C ARG A 37 3.23 -8.38 4.01
N LEU A 38 2.78 -7.46 3.16
CA LEU A 38 2.54 -7.69 1.75
C LEU A 38 3.58 -6.94 0.94
N ARG A 39 4.14 -7.62 -0.05
CA ARG A 39 5.07 -7.04 -1.03
C ARG A 39 4.68 -7.53 -2.40
N PHE A 40 4.34 -6.62 -3.30
CA PHE A 40 3.92 -6.96 -4.65
C PHE A 40 4.35 -5.88 -5.64
N SER A 41 4.53 -6.27 -6.90
CA SER A 41 4.85 -5.32 -7.96
C SER A 41 3.58 -4.59 -8.42
N LEU A 42 3.70 -3.29 -8.70
CA LEU A 42 2.64 -2.48 -9.28
C LEU A 42 2.65 -2.53 -10.81
N LYS A 43 3.59 -3.30 -11.39
CA LYS A 43 3.75 -3.53 -12.84
C LYS A 43 3.73 -2.23 -13.65
N THR A 44 4.21 -1.14 -13.07
CA THR A 44 4.24 0.18 -13.70
C THR A 44 5.57 0.85 -13.40
N GLY A 45 6.11 1.58 -14.37
CA GLY A 45 7.25 2.49 -14.17
C GLY A 45 6.87 3.93 -13.91
N ASN A 46 5.59 4.27 -14.07
CA ASN A 46 5.09 5.62 -13.82
C ASN A 46 4.77 5.77 -12.32
N LEU A 47 5.37 6.77 -11.68
CA LEU A 47 5.21 7.07 -10.26
C LEU A 47 3.76 7.45 -9.89
N GLU A 48 3.08 8.24 -10.71
CA GLU A 48 1.69 8.64 -10.46
C GLU A 48 0.76 7.43 -10.54
N ARG A 49 0.98 6.57 -11.54
CA ARG A 49 0.23 5.31 -11.66
C ARG A 49 0.51 4.37 -10.49
N ALA A 50 1.75 4.35 -10.00
CA ALA A 50 2.12 3.58 -8.81
C ALA A 50 1.40 4.09 -7.55
N ARG A 51 1.26 5.41 -7.40
CA ARG A 51 0.47 6.02 -6.31
C ARG A 51 -1.01 5.63 -6.39
N ALA A 52 -1.63 5.78 -7.57
CA ALA A 52 -3.03 5.40 -7.77
C ALA A 52 -3.29 3.91 -7.49
N LEU A 53 -2.40 3.01 -7.92
CA LEU A 53 -2.53 1.57 -7.63
C LEU A 53 -2.34 1.26 -6.14
N ARG A 54 -1.40 1.94 -5.48
CA ARG A 54 -1.22 1.84 -4.02
C ARG A 54 -2.51 2.26 -3.31
N ASP A 55 -3.13 3.35 -3.73
CA ASP A 55 -4.35 3.89 -3.10
C ASP A 55 -5.52 2.93 -3.28
N GLN A 56 -5.70 2.37 -4.49
CA GLN A 56 -6.69 1.31 -4.72
C GLN A 56 -6.44 0.08 -3.84
N VAL A 57 -5.18 -0.29 -3.59
CA VAL A 57 -4.88 -1.41 -2.68
C VAL A 57 -5.25 -1.06 -1.25
N PHE A 58 -4.97 0.15 -0.78
CA PHE A 58 -5.38 0.59 0.55
C PHE A 58 -6.90 0.64 0.70
N GLU A 59 -7.63 1.15 -0.30
CA GLU A 59 -9.10 1.14 -0.33
C GLU A 59 -9.66 -0.28 -0.26
N ASN A 60 -9.09 -1.22 -1.02
CA ASN A 60 -9.52 -2.62 -1.01
C ASN A 60 -9.16 -3.36 0.30
N LEU A 61 -8.11 -2.93 1.00
CA LEU A 61 -7.65 -3.54 2.25
C LEU A 61 -8.35 -3.02 3.50
N ALA A 62 -9.06 -1.89 3.43
CA ALA A 62 -9.89 -1.38 4.51
C ALA A 62 -11.22 -2.16 4.56
N PRO A 63 -11.40 -3.15 5.46
CA PRO A 63 -12.55 -4.05 5.41
C PRO A 63 -13.82 -3.46 6.04
N GLU A 64 -13.86 -2.15 6.32
CA GLU A 64 -14.88 -1.53 7.19
C GLU A 64 -15.64 -0.36 6.54
N ALA A 65 -15.65 -0.27 5.21
CA ALA A 65 -16.47 0.72 4.48
C ALA A 65 -17.38 0.12 3.39
N ARG A 66 -17.60 -1.19 3.41
CA ARG A 66 -18.73 -1.82 2.72
C ARG A 66 -19.48 -2.68 3.72
N VAL A 67 -20.30 -2.01 4.52
CA VAL A 67 -21.44 -2.64 5.18
C VAL A 67 -22.40 -3.07 4.06
N ALA A 68 -22.65 -4.38 3.99
CA ALA A 68 -23.86 -4.95 3.39
C ALA A 68 -24.54 -5.76 4.49
#